data_AF-A0AAU4FDS7-F1
#
_entry.id   AF-A0AAU4FDS7-F1
#
_cell.length_a   1.000
_cell.length_b   1.000
_cell.length_c   1.000
_cell.angle_alpha   90.00
_cell.angle_beta   90.00
_cell.angle_gamma   90.00
#
_symmetry.space_group_name_H-M   'P 1'
#
loop_
_entity.id
_entity.type
_entity.pdbx_description
1 polymer ?
#
loop_
_entity_poly.entity_id
_entity_poly.type
_entity_poly.pdbx_seq_one_letter_code
_entity_poly.pdbx_strand_id
1 'polypeptide(L)'
;MAAQNGAKVDTGIMRQGASTITDTGQGITGVNRQVDSTMQELLGTWRSDAAVVFHEAMGTFDRTVQTIVDRLNTLSQHVTTGANDYDRQDEDNTSNVRQQAATIGGLPGF
;
A
#
# COMPACT_ATOMS: atom_id res chain seq x y z
N MET A 1 25.67 -13.09 8.34
CA MET A 1 24.53 -13.85 7.76
C MET A 1 23.18 -13.53 8.41
N ALA A 2 23.11 -13.14 9.69
CA ALA A 2 21.83 -12.78 10.32
C ALA A 2 21.16 -11.51 9.75
N ALA A 3 21.94 -10.48 9.38
CA ALA A 3 21.42 -9.22 8.84
C ALA A 3 20.73 -9.36 7.48
N GLN A 4 21.31 -10.15 6.56
CA GLN A 4 20.75 -10.45 5.22
C GLN A 4 19.40 -11.18 5.28
N ASN A 5 19.25 -12.08 6.25
CA ASN A 5 17.99 -12.80 6.44
C ASN A 5 16.92 -11.90 7.07
N GLY A 6 17.31 -10.94 7.93
CA GLY A 6 16.38 -9.96 8.51
C GLY A 6 15.82 -8.99 7.47
N ALA A 7 16.68 -8.42 6.61
CA ALA A 7 16.27 -7.48 5.57
C ALA A 7 15.28 -8.10 4.57
N LYS A 8 15.51 -9.34 4.12
CA LYS A 8 14.59 -10.06 3.21
C LYS A 8 13.25 -10.43 3.85
N VAL A 9 13.25 -10.72 5.14
CA VAL A 9 12.00 -10.98 5.89
C VAL A 9 11.20 -9.68 6.01
N ASP A 10 11.86 -8.55 6.29
CA ASP A 10 11.22 -7.24 6.37
C ASP A 10 10.65 -6.78 5.03
N THR A 11 11.38 -6.92 3.91
CA THR A 11 10.84 -6.54 2.58
C THR A 11 9.70 -7.46 2.14
N GLY A 12 9.71 -8.73 2.53
CA GLY A 12 8.58 -9.65 2.35
C GLY A 12 7.32 -9.21 3.08
N ILE A 13 7.45 -8.83 4.37
CA ILE A 13 6.33 -8.32 5.18
C ILE A 13 5.81 -7.00 4.62
N MET A 14 6.69 -6.10 4.16
CA MET A 14 6.30 -4.84 3.53
C MET A 14 5.47 -5.08 2.27
N ARG A 15 5.91 -5.95 1.36
CA ARG A 15 5.13 -6.26 0.14
C ARG A 15 3.78 -6.90 0.47
N GLN A 16 3.73 -7.77 1.48
CA GLN A 16 2.47 -8.35 1.96
C GLN A 16 1.53 -7.28 2.55
N GLY A 17 2.08 -6.32 3.30
CA GLY A 17 1.34 -5.16 3.80
C GLY A 17 0.78 -4.31 2.66
N ALA A 18 1.58 -4.02 1.64
CA ALA A 18 1.15 -3.28 0.45
C ALA A 18 -0.01 -3.98 -0.28
N SER A 19 0.06 -5.31 -0.44
CA SER A 19 -1.04 -6.11 -1.01
C SER A 19 -2.32 -5.97 -0.17
N THR A 20 -2.22 -6.15 1.14
CA THR A 20 -3.36 -6.01 2.07
C THR A 20 -4.01 -4.63 1.98
N ILE A 21 -3.20 -3.58 1.88
CA ILE A 21 -3.67 -2.19 1.73
C ILE A 21 -4.43 -2.01 0.41
N THR A 22 -3.88 -2.54 -0.69
CA THR A 22 -4.52 -2.49 -2.00
C THR A 22 -5.85 -3.25 -2.01
N ASP A 23 -5.88 -4.46 -1.44
CA ASP A 23 -7.10 -5.27 -1.31
C ASP A 23 -8.17 -4.55 -0.48
N THR A 24 -7.76 -3.88 0.60
CA THR A 24 -8.64 -3.05 1.43
C THR A 24 -9.24 -1.89 0.63
N GLY A 25 -8.43 -1.19 -0.16
CA GLY A 25 -8.91 -0.10 -1.03
C GLY A 25 -9.92 -0.59 -2.09
N GLN A 26 -9.67 -1.77 -2.67
CA GLN A 26 -10.61 -2.41 -3.60
C GLN A 26 -11.92 -2.80 -2.92
N GLY A 27 -11.84 -3.34 -1.69
CA GLY A 27 -13.00 -3.70 -0.87
C GLY A 27 -13.88 -2.49 -0.55
N ILE A 28 -13.28 -1.39 -0.09
CA ILE A 28 -13.99 -0.13 0.18
C ILE A 28 -14.68 0.39 -1.09
N THR A 29 -13.98 0.39 -2.22
CA THR A 29 -14.55 0.82 -3.51
C THR A 29 -15.73 -0.08 -3.93
N GLY A 30 -15.65 -1.38 -3.63
CA GLY A 30 -16.73 -2.34 -3.88
C GLY A 30 -17.98 -2.03 -3.05
N VAL A 31 -17.80 -1.77 -1.75
CA VAL A 31 -18.89 -1.39 -0.84
C VAL A 31 -19.51 -0.07 -1.26
N ASN A 32 -18.72 0.94 -1.66
CA ASN A 32 -19.26 2.22 -2.14
C ASN A 32 -20.19 2.03 -3.33
N ARG A 33 -19.78 1.22 -4.32
CA ARG A 33 -20.62 0.89 -5.48
C ARG A 33 -21.94 0.22 -5.10
N GLN A 34 -21.94 -0.61 -4.05
CA GLN A 34 -23.17 -1.23 -3.55
C GLN A 34 -24.10 -0.19 -2.89
N VAL A 35 -23.53 0.74 -2.13
CA VAL A 35 -24.28 1.88 -1.56
C VAL A 35 -24.89 2.72 -2.67
N ASP A 36 -24.11 3.07 -3.70
CA ASP A 36 -24.57 3.84 -4.86
C ASP A 36 -25.72 3.17 -5.59
N SER A 37 -25.61 1.86 -5.85
CA SER A 37 -26.67 1.07 -6.49
C SER A 37 -27.96 1.08 -5.66
N THR A 38 -27.85 0.82 -4.35
CA THR A 38 -28.99 0.84 -3.43
C THR A 38 -29.64 2.22 -3.42
N MET A 39 -28.83 3.28 -3.49
CA MET A 39 -29.32 4.64 -3.50
C MET A 39 -30.05 5.03 -4.78
N GLN A 40 -29.57 4.60 -5.93
CA GLN A 40 -30.25 4.84 -7.20
C GLN A 40 -31.64 4.19 -7.24
N GLU A 41 -31.77 2.96 -6.72
CA GLU A 41 -33.06 2.28 -6.58
C GLU A 41 -34.02 3.03 -5.66
N LEU A 42 -33.50 3.52 -4.53
CA LEU A 42 -34.28 4.23 -3.53
C LEU A 42 -34.75 5.61 -4.03
N LEU A 43 -33.89 6.37 -4.72
CA LEU A 43 -34.24 7.65 -5.35
C LEU A 43 -35.19 7.50 -6.53
N GLY A 44 -35.23 6.33 -7.18
CA GLY A 44 -36.21 6.03 -8.22
C GLY A 44 -37.65 6.03 -7.72
N THR A 45 -37.86 5.78 -6.42
CA THR A 45 -39.19 5.69 -5.79
C THR A 45 -39.44 6.75 -4.73
N TRP A 46 -38.40 7.37 -4.18
CA TRP A 46 -38.49 8.39 -3.13
C TRP A 46 -38.13 9.78 -3.64
N ARG A 47 -39.14 10.65 -3.82
CA ARG A 47 -38.95 12.08 -4.11
C ARG A 47 -39.53 12.92 -2.98
N SER A 48 -38.66 13.47 -2.15
CA SER A 48 -39.01 14.42 -1.07
C SER A 48 -37.84 15.36 -0.79
N ASP A 49 -38.06 16.43 -0.04
CA ASP A 49 -36.98 17.32 0.41
C ASP A 49 -35.91 16.57 1.23
N ALA A 50 -36.31 15.51 1.95
CA ALA A 50 -35.38 14.63 2.64
C ALA A 50 -34.49 13.82 1.68
N ALA A 51 -34.98 13.49 0.48
CA ALA A 51 -34.18 12.82 -0.55
C ALA A 51 -33.06 13.72 -1.10
N VAL A 52 -33.30 15.03 -1.17
CA VAL A 52 -32.29 16.02 -1.60
C VAL A 52 -31.15 16.11 -0.57
N VAL A 53 -31.49 16.28 0.71
CA VAL A 53 -30.50 16.32 1.81
C VAL A 53 -29.70 15.02 1.86
N PHE A 54 -30.37 13.88 1.67
CA PHE A 54 -29.71 12.59 1.65
C PHE A 54 -28.75 12.44 0.45
N HIS A 55 -29.14 12.94 -0.73
CA HIS A 55 -28.26 12.95 -1.90
C HIS A 55 -27.00 13.79 -1.67
N GLU A 56 -27.11 14.96 -1.02
CA GLU A 56 -25.94 15.78 -0.65
C GLU A 56 -25.03 15.07 0.35
N ALA A 57 -25.62 14.39 1.34
CA ALA A 57 -24.88 13.57 2.30
C ALA A 57 -24.10 12.45 1.59
N MET A 58 -24.73 11.76 0.63
CA MET A 58 -24.08 10.73 -0.18
C MET A 58 -22.96 11.29 -1.05
N GLY A 59 -23.13 12.47 -1.65
CA GLY A 59 -22.03 13.13 -2.38
C GLY A 59 -20.84 13.51 -1.48
N THR A 60 -21.06 13.69 -0.17
CA THR A 60 -19.98 13.91 0.81
C THR A 60 -19.33 12.58 1.24
N PHE A 61 -20.14 11.54 1.39
CA PHE A 61 -19.67 10.18 1.64
C PHE A 61 -18.74 9.69 0.53
N ASP A 62 -19.13 9.83 -0.74
CA ASP A 62 -18.32 9.44 -1.90
C ASP A 62 -16.95 10.12 -1.93
N ARG A 63 -16.92 11.43 -1.71
CA ARG A 63 -15.66 12.20 -1.65
C ARG A 63 -14.76 11.72 -0.50
N THR A 64 -15.35 11.36 0.62
CA THR A 64 -14.62 10.80 1.77
C THR A 64 -14.03 9.44 1.43
N VAL A 65 -14.80 8.57 0.78
CA VAL A 65 -14.34 7.26 0.32
C VAL A 65 -13.21 7.38 -0.69
N GLN A 66 -13.34 8.26 -1.70
CA GLN A 66 -12.26 8.55 -2.65
C GLN A 66 -10.98 8.99 -1.95
N THR A 67 -11.10 9.90 -0.97
CA THR A 67 -9.96 10.36 -0.16
C THR A 67 -9.29 9.22 0.60
N ILE A 68 -10.07 8.28 1.15
CA ILE A 68 -9.53 7.11 1.86
C ILE A 68 -8.78 6.20 0.87
N VAL A 69 -9.37 5.91 -0.29
CA VAL A 69 -8.76 5.07 -1.32
C VAL A 69 -7.45 5.66 -1.83
N ASP A 70 -7.41 6.98 -2.08
CA ASP A 70 -6.19 7.68 -2.51
C ASP A 70 -5.08 7.59 -1.45
N ARG A 71 -5.43 7.73 -0.17
CA ARG A 71 -4.47 7.56 0.94
C ARG A 71 -3.94 6.14 1.04
N LEU A 72 -4.81 5.13 0.86
CA LEU A 72 -4.40 3.72 0.84
C LEU A 72 -3.46 3.44 -0.35
N ASN A 73 -3.76 3.97 -1.53
CA ASN A 73 -2.89 3.86 -2.71
C ASN A 73 -1.52 4.51 -2.47
N THR A 74 -1.50 5.71 -1.89
CA THR A 74 -0.26 6.41 -1.53
C THR A 74 0.56 5.61 -0.52
N LEU A 75 -0.10 5.05 0.49
CA LEU A 75 0.56 4.21 1.49
C LEU A 75 1.16 2.95 0.86
N SER A 76 0.41 2.26 -0.01
CA SER A 76 0.90 1.07 -0.72
C SER A 76 2.11 1.38 -1.61
N GLN A 77 2.10 2.53 -2.30
CA GLN A 77 3.25 3.01 -3.06
C GLN A 77 4.47 3.27 -2.18
N HIS A 78 4.30 3.97 -1.05
CA HIS A 78 5.40 4.24 -0.11
C HIS A 78 5.99 2.95 0.46
N VAL A 79 5.15 1.99 0.83
CA VAL A 79 5.60 0.68 1.34
C VAL A 79 6.37 -0.09 0.26
N THR A 80 5.90 -0.06 -0.98
CA THR A 80 6.58 -0.72 -2.11
C THR A 80 7.92 -0.06 -2.42
N THR A 81 7.98 1.27 -2.44
CA THR A 81 9.23 2.02 -2.62
C THR A 81 10.21 1.72 -1.50
N GLY A 82 9.76 1.76 -0.24
CA GLY A 82 10.59 1.42 0.91
C GLY A 82 11.15 0.00 0.83
N ALA A 83 10.35 -0.98 0.41
CA ALA A 83 10.82 -2.35 0.22
C ALA A 83 11.92 -2.44 -0.85
N ASN A 84 11.76 -1.76 -1.98
CA ASN A 84 12.76 -1.73 -3.05
C ASN A 84 14.06 -1.03 -2.60
N ASP A 85 13.96 0.03 -1.79
CA ASP A 85 15.13 0.75 -1.28
C ASP A 85 15.91 -0.11 -0.27
N TYR A 86 15.21 -0.88 0.56
CA TYR A 86 15.83 -1.87 1.45
C TYR A 86 16.53 -2.99 0.67
N ASP A 87 15.91 -3.53 -0.39
CA ASP A 87 16.53 -4.56 -1.23
C ASP A 87 17.83 -4.03 -1.87
N ARG A 88 17.82 -2.80 -2.40
CA ARG A 88 19.02 -2.17 -2.98
C ARG A 88 20.13 -1.95 -1.95
N GLN A 89 19.79 -1.43 -0.77
CA GLN A 89 20.78 -1.25 0.30
C GLN A 89 21.41 -2.57 0.74
N ASP A 90 20.64 -3.66 0.80
CA ASP A 90 21.18 -4.98 1.14
C ASP A 90 22.13 -5.51 0.05
N GLU A 91 21.79 -5.32 -1.24
CA GLU A 91 22.66 -5.65 -2.37
C GLU A 91 23.98 -4.88 -2.34
N ASP A 92 23.91 -3.55 -2.13
CA ASP A 92 25.08 -2.68 -2.04
C ASP A 92 25.98 -3.04 -0.85
N ASN A 93 25.39 -3.25 0.33
CA ASN A 93 26.14 -3.66 1.52
C ASN A 93 26.79 -5.04 1.33
N THR A 94 26.08 -5.98 0.72
CA THR A 94 26.62 -7.31 0.41
C THR A 94 27.79 -7.24 -0.56
N SER A 95 27.66 -6.44 -1.62
CA SER A 95 28.72 -6.22 -2.61
C SER A 95 29.96 -5.60 -1.97
N ASN A 96 29.79 -4.55 -1.16
CA ASN A 96 30.88 -3.87 -0.47
C ASN A 96 31.60 -4.78 0.53
N VAL A 97 30.86 -5.57 1.31
CA VAL A 97 31.45 -6.54 2.24
C VAL A 97 32.21 -7.63 1.48
N ARG A 98 31.69 -8.13 0.36
CA ARG A 98 32.41 -9.12 -0.47
C ARG A 98 33.68 -8.54 -1.07
N GLN A 99 33.66 -7.30 -1.54
CA GLN A 99 34.85 -6.62 -2.07
C GLN A 99 35.89 -6.37 -0.98
N GLN A 100 35.49 -5.89 0.21
CA GLN A 100 36.41 -5.73 1.34
C GLN A 100 36.97 -7.08 1.81
N ALA A 101 36.14 -8.12 1.92
CA ALA A 101 36.58 -9.46 2.30
C ALA A 101 37.55 -10.06 1.26
N ALA A 102 37.33 -9.83 -0.03
CA ALA A 102 38.26 -10.25 -1.08
C ALA A 102 39.59 -9.48 -1.03
N THR A 103 39.55 -8.21 -0.61
CA THR A 103 40.76 -7.37 -0.47
C THR A 103 41.57 -7.76 0.78
N ILE A 104 40.90 -8.08 1.88
CA ILE A 104 41.53 -8.50 3.14
C ILE A 104 42.01 -9.96 3.07
N GLY A 105 41.25 -10.86 2.45
CA GLY A 105 41.62 -12.26 2.25
C GLY A 105 42.64 -12.48 1.12
N GLY A 106 42.90 -11.46 0.31
CA GLY A 106 43.89 -11.46 -0.77
C GLY A 106 45.28 -10.97 -0.36
N LEU A 107 45.56 -10.72 0.92
CA LEU A 107 46.90 -10.40 1.41
C LEU A 107 47.69 -11.70 1.66
N PRO A 108 48.70 -12.04 0.83
CA PRO A 108 49.59 -13.14 1.11
C PRO A 108 50.53 -12.76 2.26
N GLY A 109 50.32 -13.37 3.43
CA GLY A 109 51.33 -13.54 4.47
C GLY A 109 51.76 -12.29 5.24
N PHE A 110 51.27 -12.19 6.48
CA PHE A 110 52.11 -12.08 7.67
C PHE A 110 51.57 -13.04 8.73
#